data_AF-A0A368Y9B4-F1
#
_entry.id   AF-A0A368Y9B4-F1
#
_cell.length_a   1.000
_cell.length_b   1.000
_cell.length_c   1.000
_cell.angle_alpha   90.00
_cell.angle_beta   90.00
_cell.angle_gamma   90.00
#
_symmetry.space_group_name_H-M   'P 1'
#
loop_
_entity.id
_entity.type
_entity.pdbx_description
1 polymer ?
#
loop_
_entity_poly.entity_id
_entity_poly.type
_entity_poly.pdbx_seq_one_letter_code
_entity_poly.pdbx_strand_id
1 'polypeptide(L)' 'MAFLREAVERQKVYLIQQLINKGVVDGTEEELYQKSISEIVHDYERYCLDIEKSSNNVLRFTRVMEPQKTEKPGLH' A
#
# COMPACT_ATOMS: atom_id res chain seq x y z
N MET A 1 -6.14 -25.96 -24.00
CA MET A 1 -5.27 -25.44 -22.91
C MET A 1 -4.46 -24.19 -23.31
N ALA A 2 -4.14 -23.97 -24.60
CA ALA A 2 -3.43 -22.76 -25.04
C ALA A 2 -4.26 -21.46 -24.88
N PHE A 3 -5.55 -21.50 -25.23
CA PHE A 3 -6.45 -20.34 -25.13
C PHE A 3 -6.58 -19.77 -23.72
N LEU A 4 -6.64 -20.63 -22.69
CA LEU A 4 -6.73 -20.19 -21.30
C LEU A 4 -5.42 -19.53 -20.84
N ARG A 5 -4.28 -20.11 -21.20
CA ARG A 5 -2.96 -19.52 -20.93
C ARG A 5 -2.84 -18.14 -21.57
N GLU A 6 -3.25 -18.01 -22.83
CA GLU A 6 -3.22 -16.73 -23.54
C GLU A 6 -4.14 -15.68 -22.90
N ALA A 7 -5.36 -16.08 -22.52
CA ALA A 7 -6.30 -15.18 -21.83
C ALA A 7 -5.74 -14.67 -20.50
N VAL A 8 -5.10 -15.55 -19.71
CA VAL A 8 -4.46 -15.19 -18.44
C VAL A 8 -3.29 -14.22 -18.67
N GLU A 9 -2.46 -14.45 -19.69
CA GLU A 9 -1.36 -13.52 -19.98
C GLU A 9 -1.85 -12.15 -20.43
N ARG A 10 -2.92 -12.08 -21.23
CA ARG A 10 -3.54 -10.80 -21.60
C ARG A 10 -4.09 -10.07 -20.37
N GLN A 11 -4.71 -10.78 -19.44
CA GLN A 11 -5.18 -10.21 -18.18
C GLN A 11 -4.02 -9.68 -17.33
N LYS A 12 -2.91 -10.41 -17.27
CA LYS A 12 -1.70 -9.98 -16.56
C LYS A 12 -1.14 -8.68 -17.14
N VAL A 13 -0.93 -8.63 -18.45
CA VAL A 13 -0.41 -7.43 -19.13
C VAL A 13 -1.33 -6.22 -18.89
N TYR A 14 -2.64 -6.42 -18.99
CA TYR A 14 -3.62 -5.36 -18.71
C TYR A 14 -3.52 -4.86 -17.26
N LEU A 15 -3.42 -5.76 -16.28
CA LEU A 15 -3.26 -5.39 -14.87
C LEU A 15 -1.98 -4.56 -14.65
N ILE A 16 -0.86 -4.98 -15.22
CA ILE A 16 0.42 -4.26 -15.12
C ILE A 16 0.29 -2.85 -15.68
N GLN A 17 -0.31 -2.68 -16.86
CA GLN A 17 -0.56 -1.36 -17.45
C GLN A 17 -1.42 -0.47 -16.55
N GLN A 18 -2.45 -1.04 -15.90
CA GLN A 18 -3.28 -0.30 -14.95
C GLN A 18 -2.50 0.15 -13.72
N LEU A 19 -1.56 -0.66 -13.22
CA LEU A 19 -0.70 -0.32 -12.09
C LEU A 19 0.29 0.79 -12.45
N ILE A 20 0.89 0.74 -13.65
CA ILE A 20 1.77 1.79 -14.17
C ILE A 20 1.00 3.11 -14.33
N ASN A 21 -0.19 3.07 -14.95
CA ASN A 21 -1.01 4.26 -15.16
C ASN A 21 -1.46 4.92 -13.84
N LYS A 22 -1.60 4.13 -12.77
CA LYS A 22 -1.90 4.63 -11.42
C LYS A 22 -0.66 5.14 -10.67
N GLY A 23 0.54 4.99 -11.23
CA GLY A 23 1.81 5.34 -10.59
C GLY A 23 2.18 4.44 -9.42
N VAL A 24 1.62 3.24 -9.34
CA VAL A 24 1.94 2.26 -8.27
C VAL A 24 3.26 1.54 -8.57
N VAL A 25 3.56 1.33 -9.85
CA VAL A 25 4.75 0.62 -10.33
C VAL A 25 5.43 1.42 -11.44
N ASP A 26 6.75 1.39 -11.50
CA ASP A 26 7.52 2.02 -12.59
C ASP A 26 7.49 1.15 -13.86
N GLY A 27 7.36 1.79 -15.03
CA GLY A 27 7.27 1.11 -16.32
C GLY A 27 8.56 0.39 -16.75
N THR A 28 9.67 0.59 -16.02
CA THR A 28 10.94 -0.10 -16.25
C THR A 28 11.09 -1.40 -15.47
N GLU A 29 10.13 -1.76 -14.61
CA GLU A 29 10.20 -2.98 -13.80
C GLU A 29 9.87 -4.24 -14.62
N GLU A 30 10.87 -4.74 -15.34
CA GLU A 30 10.77 -5.98 -16.14
C GLU A 30 10.49 -7.21 -15.26
N GLU A 31 10.89 -7.17 -13.98
CA GLU A 31 10.63 -8.22 -12.99
C GLU A 31 9.12 -8.45 -12.78
N LEU A 32 8.28 -7.43 -12.96
CA LEU A 32 6.84 -7.52 -12.76
C LEU A 32 6.18 -8.44 -13.81
N TYR A 33 6.74 -8.52 -15.02
CA TYR A 33 6.24 -9.38 -16.10
C TYR A 33 6.58 -10.86 -15.90
N GLN A 34 7.60 -11.15 -15.07
CA GLN A 34 8.00 -12.51 -14.71
C GLN A 34 7.14 -13.09 -13.58
N LYS A 35 6.50 -12.24 -12.79
CA LYS A 35 5.57 -12.66 -11.73
C LYS A 35 4.28 -13.26 -12.32
N SER A 36 3.70 -14.17 -11.57
CA SER A 36 2.34 -14.66 -11.80
C SER A 36 1.33 -13.57 -11.44
N ILE A 37 0.12 -13.66 -12.00
CA ILE A 37 -0.95 -12.71 -11.69
C ILE A 37 -1.31 -12.72 -10.19
N SER A 38 -1.24 -13.88 -9.54
CA SER A 38 -1.49 -14.03 -8.10
C SER A 38 -0.46 -13.30 -7.25
N GLU A 39 0.81 -13.35 -7.62
CA GLU A 39 1.87 -12.63 -6.89
C GLU A 39 1.69 -11.12 -7.02
N ILE A 40 1.37 -10.62 -8.23
CA ILE A 40 1.11 -9.19 -8.46
C ILE A 40 -0.07 -8.70 -7.61
N VAL A 41 -1.15 -9.48 -7.55
CA VAL A 41 -2.32 -9.14 -6.73
C VAL A 41 -1.96 -9.14 -5.24
N HIS A 42 -1.22 -10.15 -4.76
CA HIS A 42 -0.82 -10.23 -3.36
C HIS A 42 0.11 -9.07 -2.95
N ASP A 43 1.05 -8.70 -3.81
CA ASP A 43 1.93 -7.55 -3.58
C ASP A 43 1.12 -6.25 -3.50
N TYR A 44 0.13 -6.08 -4.38
CA TYR A 44 -0.76 -4.93 -4.37
C TYR A 44 -1.64 -4.87 -3.11
N GLU A 45 -2.16 -6.00 -2.63
CA GLU A 45 -2.91 -6.06 -1.37
C GLU A 45 -2.03 -5.62 -0.19
N ARG A 46 -0.79 -6.11 -0.14
CA ARG A 46 0.17 -5.71 0.90
C ARG A 46 0.46 -4.21 0.85
N TYR A 47 0.69 -3.67 -0.35
CA TYR A 47 0.88 -2.24 -0.56
C TYR A 47 -0.30 -1.41 -0.01
N CYS A 48 -1.55 -1.82 -0.29
CA CYS A 48 -2.74 -1.15 0.25
C CYS A 48 -2.75 -1.15 1.79
N LEU A 49 -2.46 -2.30 2.41
CA LEU A 49 -2.42 -2.42 3.87
C LEU A 49 -1.32 -1.56 4.50
N ASP A 50 -0.17 -1.44 3.85
CA ASP A 50 0.94 -0.65 4.38
C ASP A 50 0.68 0.86 4.24
N ILE A 51 -0.03 1.30 3.20
CA ILE A 51 -0.57 2.66 3.12
C ILE A 51 -1.56 2.92 4.25
N GLU A 52 -2.49 2.00 4.51
CA GLU A 52 -3.49 2.15 5.58
C GLU A 52 -2.86 2.21 6.97
N LYS A 53 -1.82 1.41 7.23
CA LYS A 53 -1.05 1.48 8.48
C LYS A 53 -0.31 2.80 8.59
N SER A 54 0.32 3.25 7.50
CA SER A 54 1.10 4.49 7.48
C SER A 54 0.20 5.72 7.68
N SER A 55 -0.96 5.76 7.04
CA SER A 55 -1.94 6.85 7.21
C SER A 55 -2.51 6.88 8.64
N ASN A 56 -2.81 5.73 9.24
CA ASN A 56 -3.23 5.63 10.64
C ASN A 56 -2.16 6.11 11.64
N ASN A 57 -0.87 5.91 11.32
CA ASN A 57 0.22 6.39 12.16
C ASN A 57 0.47 7.89 11.98
N VAL A 58 0.40 8.43 10.76
CA VAL A 58 0.59 9.87 10.48
C VAL A 58 -0.48 10.72 11.18
N LEU A 59 -1.72 10.24 11.26
CA LEU A 59 -2.82 10.91 11.96
C LEU A 59 -2.67 10.93 13.49
N ARG A 60 -1.74 10.16 14.07
CA ARG A 60 -1.49 10.15 15.52
C ARG A 60 -0.46 11.19 15.97
N PHE A 61 0.32 11.78 15.05
CA PHE A 61 1.36 12.77 15.39
C PHE A 61 0.83 14.21 15.56
N THR A 62 -0.42 14.51 15.22
CA THR A 62 -1.04 15.80 15.58
C THR A 62 -1.58 15.82 17.01
N ARG A 63 -1.52 14.71 17.75
CA ARG A 63 -1.80 14.69 19.20
C ARG A 63 -0.52 14.98 19.98
N VAL A 64 0.03 16.18 19.81
CA VAL A 64 1.10 16.71 20.68
C VAL A 64 0.48 17.68 21.68
N MET A 65 0.41 17.17 22.92
CA MET A 65 0.62 17.83 24.21
C MET A 65 -0.33 18.93 24.68
N GLU A 66 -1.27 18.54 25.56
CA GLU A 66 -1.64 19.41 26.68
C GLU A 66 -0.48 19.44 27.69
N PRO A 67 0.08 20.61 28.04
CA PRO A 67 0.96 20.72 29.18
C PRO A 67 0.10 20.57 30.43
N GLN A 68 0.09 19.39 31.05
CA GLN A 68 -0.42 19.25 32.42
C GLN A 68 0.50 20.06 33.34
N LYS A 69 0.06 21.28 33.64
CA LYS A 69 0.62 22.11 34.70
C LYS A 69 0.57 21.33 36.01
N THR A 70 1.73 20.94 36.49
CA THR A 70 2.03 20.75 37.90
C THR A 70 1.59 21.98 38.68
N GLU A 71 0.70 21.82 39.67
CA GLU A 71 0.92 22.29 41.04
C GLU A 71 -0.23 21.85 41.96
N LYS A 72 0.12 21.17 43.05
CA LYS A 72 -0.77 20.83 44.17
C LYS A 72 -1.06 22.12 44.95
N PRO A 73 -2.30 22.34 45.43
CA PRO A 73 -2.50 23.12 46.63
C PRO A 73 -2.77 22.17 47.80
N GLY A 74 -1.82 22.10 48.74
CA GLY A 74 -2.10 21.61 50.08
C GLY A 74 -3.05 22.58 50.77
N LEU A 75 -4.15 22.07 51.32
CA LEU A 75 -4.93 22.82 52.30
C LEU A 75 -4.43 22.47 53.70
N HIS A 76 -3.98 23.51 54.39
CA HIS A 76 -3.90 23.60 55.85
C HIS A 76 -5.30 23.63 56.46
#